data_AF-A0A2M7Q4A3-F1
#
_entry.id   AF-A0A2M7Q4A3-F1
#
_cell.length_a   1.000
_cell.length_b   1.000
_cell.length_c   1.000
_cell.angle_alpha   90.00
_cell.angle_beta   90.00
_cell.angle_gamma   90.00
#
_symmetry.space_group_name_H-M   'P 1'
#
loop_
_entity.id
_entity.type
_entity.pdbx_description
1 polymer ?
#
loop_
_entity_poly.entity_id
_entity_poly.type
_entity_poly.pdbx_seq_one_letter_code
_entity_poly.pdbx_strand_id
1 'polypeptide(L)'
;MKYKHGVCNFRANVDNIVPSYIAVYCKKGENCVLNYGTGRIIWSKHNLHSKIDSYSDYMSNTLVIKGLRGERKLHGTVRVTGAKNAALKAIASTVLFRDTVTLTNIPEISDTLRMFDLLKDMGAEVINIKKGAYIVSITKGFVPELTHGIAKKMRASIVATGPILARYGKVSFPHPGGCVIGARPLDLFVRGFEKMGAKVSIKDDSYVVEAKGGLKGAEFFLKNQSVTVTETFMMAGVLAKGMTVIKNSAMEPEIIDLANFLNKCGAKISGAGTPTITIKGGKLLSGKGHPYKTMPDRIEAGSFLILGAICARELHITNCEPSHLESPIEILRSAGACIEIKKNEIIVRAPSVLKPVDIKTHEYPGFPTDLQAPMTVLLTQADGESTVFETIFEGRLNYTESLSAMGANIVMMDPHRALVRGKTALRGRKLTSPDLRAGLAFVISAIVAKGESVIHNVDTTIDRGYEDVETRLRAIGVVIERAKVVPEAISESAV
;
A
#
# COMPACT_ATOMS: atom_id res chain seq x y z
N MET A 1 -37.41 30.39 -17.29
CA MET A 1 -37.52 31.00 -18.64
C MET A 1 -36.96 32.41 -18.52
N LYS A 2 -36.00 32.96 -19.28
CA LYS A 2 -35.40 32.73 -20.61
C LYS A 2 -33.87 32.71 -20.48
N TYR A 3 -33.17 31.75 -21.09
CA TYR A 3 -31.70 31.72 -21.19
C TYR A 3 -31.28 32.16 -22.60
N LYS A 4 -30.50 33.24 -22.70
CA LYS A 4 -29.77 33.65 -23.92
C LYS A 4 -28.39 32.98 -23.95
N HIS A 5 -27.90 32.74 -25.16
CA HIS A 5 -26.79 31.87 -25.53
C HIS A 5 -25.43 32.25 -24.90
N GLY A 6 -24.68 31.25 -24.44
CA GLY A 6 -23.28 31.38 -24.03
C GLY A 6 -22.50 30.10 -24.33
N VAL A 7 -21.50 30.21 -25.21
CA VAL A 7 -20.50 29.19 -25.49
C VAL A 7 -19.44 29.29 -24.39
N CYS A 8 -19.16 28.21 -23.66
CA CYS A 8 -18.01 28.14 -22.75
C CYS A 8 -16.80 27.57 -23.51
N ASN A 9 -15.84 28.42 -23.85
CA ASN A 9 -14.52 27.99 -24.31
C ASN A 9 -13.57 27.98 -23.10
N PHE A 10 -13.05 26.81 -22.73
CA PHE A 10 -11.91 26.71 -21.81
C PHE A 10 -10.61 26.75 -22.64
N ARG A 11 -9.74 27.73 -22.36
CA ARG A 11 -8.39 27.83 -22.92
C ARG A 11 -7.41 27.66 -21.76
N ALA A 12 -6.58 26.63 -21.77
CA ALA A 12 -5.42 26.51 -20.89
C ALA A 12 -4.16 26.44 -21.75
N ASN A 13 -3.19 27.30 -21.43
CA ASN A 13 -1.87 27.33 -22.05
C ASN A 13 -1.06 26.09 -21.63
N VAL A 14 -0.29 25.57 -22.58
CA VAL A 14 0.41 24.29 -22.55
C VAL A 14 1.80 24.47 -21.95
N ASP A 15 2.23 23.54 -21.10
CA ASP A 15 3.56 22.91 -21.19
C ASP A 15 3.59 21.55 -20.46
N ASN A 16 3.66 20.48 -21.27
CA ASN A 16 4.14 19.10 -21.02
C ASN A 16 3.49 18.18 -19.95
N ILE A 17 2.58 17.31 -20.44
CA ILE A 17 2.48 15.82 -20.32
C ILE A 17 0.99 15.36 -20.25
N VAL A 18 0.56 14.69 -21.33
CA VAL A 18 -0.71 13.95 -21.62
C VAL A 18 -2.03 14.64 -21.23
N PRO A 19 -2.76 15.21 -22.21
CA PRO A 19 -4.10 15.72 -21.97
C PRO A 19 -5.17 14.69 -22.36
N SER A 20 -5.83 14.07 -21.38
CA SER A 20 -7.14 13.46 -21.63
C SER A 20 -8.19 14.57 -21.56
N TYR A 21 -8.40 15.27 -22.68
CA TYR A 21 -9.46 16.27 -22.84
C TYR A 21 -10.83 15.60 -22.84
N ILE A 22 -11.74 16.07 -21.98
CA ILE A 22 -13.19 15.82 -22.10
C ILE A 22 -13.78 17.06 -22.78
N ALA A 23 -13.93 17.00 -24.10
CA ALA A 23 -14.71 18.00 -24.83
C ALA A 23 -16.14 17.48 -25.03
N VAL A 24 -17.10 18.06 -24.30
CA VAL A 24 -18.52 17.78 -24.47
C VAL A 24 -19.12 18.86 -25.37
N TYR A 25 -19.27 18.58 -26.66
CA TYR A 25 -20.12 19.40 -27.51
C TYR A 25 -21.57 18.95 -27.32
N CYS A 26 -22.43 19.81 -26.79
CA CYS A 26 -23.85 19.54 -26.81
C CYS A 26 -24.64 20.79 -27.22
N LYS A 27 -25.21 20.76 -28.44
CA LYS A 27 -26.25 21.70 -28.88
C LYS A 27 -27.58 21.26 -28.27
N LYS A 28 -28.40 22.24 -27.88
CA LYS A 28 -29.70 22.00 -27.25
C LYS A 28 -30.64 21.29 -28.24
N GLY A 29 -30.82 19.98 -28.07
CA GLY A 29 -31.76 19.18 -28.88
C GLY A 29 -31.17 17.97 -29.59
N GLU A 30 -29.84 17.77 -29.57
CA GLU A 30 -29.16 16.69 -30.31
C GLU A 30 -28.47 15.67 -29.38
N ASN A 31 -28.18 14.47 -29.90
CA ASN A 31 -27.42 13.42 -29.20
C ASN A 31 -25.99 13.92 -28.90
N CYS A 32 -25.51 13.81 -27.66
CA CYS A 32 -24.11 14.13 -27.37
C CYS A 32 -23.21 12.97 -27.88
N VAL A 33 -22.14 13.31 -28.60
CA VAL A 33 -21.18 12.35 -29.16
C VAL A 33 -19.88 12.45 -28.38
N LEU A 34 -19.40 11.32 -27.86
CA LEU A 34 -18.13 11.22 -27.15
C LEU A 34 -17.15 10.44 -28.03
N ASN A 35 -16.02 11.07 -28.40
CA ASN A 35 -14.95 10.42 -29.14
C ASN A 35 -13.85 10.03 -28.14
N TYR A 36 -13.53 8.74 -28.04
CA TYR A 36 -12.43 8.22 -27.23
C TYR A 36 -11.62 7.23 -28.08
N GLY A 37 -10.37 7.59 -28.40
CA GLY A 37 -9.54 6.78 -29.30
C GLY A 37 -10.19 6.57 -30.68
N THR A 38 -10.19 5.33 -31.18
CA THR A 38 -10.74 4.94 -32.50
C THR A 38 -12.24 4.56 -32.48
N GLY A 39 -12.95 4.73 -31.36
CA GLY A 39 -14.37 4.39 -31.22
C GLY A 39 -15.29 5.61 -31.09
N ARG A 40 -16.53 5.49 -31.63
CA ARG A 40 -17.58 6.53 -31.58
C ARG A 40 -18.77 6.02 -30.76
N ILE A 41 -19.15 6.74 -29.69
CA ILE A 41 -20.31 6.39 -28.86
C ILE A 41 -21.36 7.51 -28.95
N ILE A 42 -22.59 7.15 -29.31
CA ILE A 42 -23.74 8.06 -29.46
C ILE A 42 -24.74 7.77 -28.34
N TRP A 43 -25.16 8.81 -27.59
CA TRP A 43 -26.13 8.68 -26.49
C TRP A 43 -27.45 9.37 -26.82
N SER A 44 -28.58 8.70 -26.55
CA SER A 44 -29.91 9.30 -26.62
C SER A 44 -30.46 9.66 -25.23
N LYS A 45 -31.37 10.64 -25.20
CA LYS A 45 -31.81 11.47 -24.06
C LYS A 45 -32.49 10.75 -22.88
N HIS A 46 -32.49 9.41 -22.80
CA HIS A 46 -33.26 8.67 -21.79
C HIS A 46 -32.44 7.99 -20.69
N ASN A 47 -31.11 8.17 -20.64
CA ASN A 47 -30.27 7.51 -19.62
C ASN A 47 -29.17 8.40 -19.02
N LEU A 48 -29.35 9.73 -19.01
CA LEU A 48 -28.31 10.64 -18.50
C LEU A 48 -28.24 10.68 -16.96
N HIS A 49 -29.37 10.54 -16.25
CA HIS A 49 -29.37 10.62 -14.78
C HIS A 49 -28.95 9.30 -14.10
N SER A 50 -29.39 8.14 -14.62
CA SER A 50 -29.12 6.84 -13.98
C SER A 50 -27.70 6.29 -14.16
N LYS A 51 -26.91 6.83 -15.11
CA LYS A 51 -25.53 6.38 -15.37
C LYS A 51 -24.44 7.37 -14.95
N ILE A 52 -24.79 8.62 -14.65
CA ILE A 52 -23.88 9.56 -13.99
C ILE A 52 -23.76 9.20 -12.50
N ASP A 53 -24.83 8.71 -11.87
CA ASP A 53 -24.79 8.23 -10.48
C ASP A 53 -23.88 7.02 -10.29
N SER A 54 -23.79 6.11 -11.27
CA SER A 54 -22.87 4.96 -11.20
C SER A 54 -21.38 5.31 -11.40
N TYR A 55 -21.06 6.53 -11.85
CA TYR A 55 -19.69 7.06 -11.94
C TYR A 55 -19.38 8.12 -10.85
N SER A 56 -20.41 8.78 -10.32
CA SER A 56 -20.34 9.78 -9.24
C SER A 56 -20.03 9.18 -7.87
N ASP A 57 -20.35 7.90 -7.65
CA ASP A 57 -20.02 7.21 -6.39
C ASP A 57 -18.52 6.92 -6.20
N TYR A 58 -17.71 7.08 -7.25
CA TYR A 58 -16.26 6.93 -7.20
C TYR A 58 -15.48 8.23 -6.90
N MET A 59 -16.14 9.34 -6.54
CA MET A 59 -15.49 10.66 -6.45
C MET A 59 -15.43 11.27 -5.04
N SER A 60 -15.32 10.46 -3.98
CA SER A 60 -15.07 10.97 -2.62
C SER A 60 -13.57 10.89 -2.27
N ASN A 61 -12.78 11.70 -2.98
CA ASN A 61 -11.31 11.60 -3.01
C ASN A 61 -10.60 12.54 -2.04
N THR A 62 -11.32 13.11 -1.07
CA THR A 62 -10.78 14.10 -0.14
C THR A 62 -11.18 13.79 1.30
N LEU A 63 -10.23 13.91 2.23
CA LEU A 63 -10.47 13.87 3.67
C LEU A 63 -10.35 15.28 4.23
N VAL A 64 -11.36 15.71 4.97
CA VAL A 64 -11.36 16.95 5.75
C VAL A 64 -11.19 16.59 7.22
N ILE A 65 -10.15 17.11 7.87
CA ILE A 65 -9.79 16.76 9.24
C ILE A 65 -9.69 18.04 10.07
N LYS A 66 -10.47 18.11 11.16
CA LYS A 66 -10.35 19.19 12.13
C LYS A 66 -9.32 18.80 13.19
N GLY A 67 -8.19 19.49 13.18
CA GLY A 67 -7.05 19.21 14.03
C GLY A 67 -7.28 19.52 15.52
N LEU A 68 -6.61 18.76 16.36
CA LEU A 68 -6.70 18.76 17.82
C LEU A 68 -5.69 19.70 18.48
N ARG A 69 -4.86 20.43 17.71
CA ARG A 69 -3.83 21.34 18.24
C ARG A 69 -2.82 20.64 19.17
N GLY A 70 -2.56 19.35 18.95
CA GLY A 70 -1.72 18.51 19.81
C GLY A 70 -2.31 18.22 21.20
N GLU A 71 -3.61 18.42 21.41
CA GLU A 71 -4.27 18.13 22.69
C GLU A 71 -4.58 16.63 22.86
N ARG A 72 -4.47 16.15 24.11
CA ARG A 72 -4.78 14.76 24.48
C ARG A 72 -6.29 14.52 24.60
N LYS A 73 -6.93 14.28 23.46
CA LYS A 73 -8.38 14.07 23.36
C LYS A 73 -8.78 12.68 22.88
N LEU A 74 -7.89 11.98 22.18
CA LEU A 74 -8.20 10.66 21.63
C LEU A 74 -8.36 9.64 22.76
N HIS A 75 -9.37 8.79 22.65
CA HIS A 75 -9.61 7.69 23.56
C HIS A 75 -10.46 6.61 22.90
N GLY A 76 -10.42 5.39 23.43
CA GLY A 76 -11.25 4.29 22.96
C GLY A 76 -10.44 3.18 22.30
N THR A 77 -11.06 2.45 21.38
CA THR A 77 -10.47 1.26 20.76
C THR A 77 -10.42 1.38 19.25
N VAL A 78 -9.26 1.08 18.67
CA VAL A 78 -9.09 0.87 17.23
C VAL A 78 -8.69 -0.57 16.98
N ARG A 79 -9.39 -1.22 16.03
CA ARG A 79 -9.08 -2.57 15.61
C ARG A 79 -8.22 -2.53 14.35
N VAL A 80 -7.09 -3.23 14.40
CA VAL A 80 -6.15 -3.39 13.28
C VAL A 80 -6.70 -4.40 12.27
N THR A 81 -6.51 -4.10 10.99
CA THR A 81 -6.97 -4.91 9.85
C THR A 81 -5.91 -5.92 9.41
N GLY A 82 -6.21 -6.74 8.41
CA GLY A 82 -5.23 -7.67 7.85
C GLY A 82 -4.11 -6.95 7.12
N ALA A 83 -2.88 -7.45 7.24
CA ALA A 83 -1.71 -6.91 6.58
C ALA A 83 -1.85 -6.98 5.08
N LYS A 84 -1.94 -5.83 4.39
CA LYS A 84 -1.93 -5.78 2.93
C LYS A 84 -0.75 -6.56 2.36
N ASN A 85 0.43 -6.33 2.94
CA ASN A 85 1.67 -6.88 2.45
C ASN A 85 1.72 -8.40 2.58
N ALA A 86 0.97 -9.03 3.49
CA ALA A 86 0.81 -10.48 3.56
C ALA A 86 -0.31 -10.95 2.61
N ALA A 87 -1.47 -10.28 2.63
CA ALA A 87 -2.63 -10.61 1.81
C ALA A 87 -2.29 -10.71 0.32
N LEU A 88 -1.54 -9.75 -0.22
CA LEU A 88 -1.15 -9.75 -1.64
C LEU A 88 -0.38 -11.01 -2.06
N LYS A 89 0.43 -11.59 -1.16
CA LYS A 89 1.24 -12.78 -1.47
C LYS A 89 0.47 -14.05 -1.22
N ALA A 90 -0.39 -14.07 -0.21
CA ALA A 90 -1.35 -15.16 -0.06
C ALA A 90 -2.24 -15.28 -1.30
N ILE A 91 -2.78 -14.16 -1.81
CA ILE A 91 -3.57 -14.13 -3.06
C ILE A 91 -2.72 -14.63 -4.24
N ALA A 92 -1.53 -14.08 -4.47
CA ALA A 92 -0.65 -14.52 -5.56
C ALA A 92 -0.26 -16.02 -5.45
N SER A 93 -0.07 -16.52 -4.24
CA SER A 93 0.33 -17.90 -3.98
C SER A 93 -0.75 -18.92 -4.32
N THR A 94 -2.03 -18.51 -4.44
CA THR A 94 -3.14 -19.41 -4.85
C THR A 94 -2.87 -20.11 -6.18
N VAL A 95 -2.02 -19.53 -7.04
CA VAL A 95 -1.55 -20.15 -8.27
C VAL A 95 -0.82 -21.47 -8.02
N LEU A 96 -0.23 -21.70 -6.84
CA LEU A 96 0.50 -22.93 -6.49
C LEU A 96 -0.42 -24.12 -6.13
N PHE A 97 -1.73 -23.92 -6.09
CA PHE A 97 -2.68 -24.89 -5.55
C PHE A 97 -3.45 -25.64 -6.64
N ARG A 98 -3.68 -26.95 -6.43
CA ARG A 98 -4.48 -27.78 -7.35
C ARG A 98 -5.98 -27.68 -7.12
N ASP A 99 -6.39 -27.19 -5.97
CA ASP A 99 -7.77 -27.07 -5.50
C ASP A 99 -8.04 -25.64 -5.00
N THR A 100 -9.21 -25.41 -4.41
CA THR A 100 -9.63 -24.10 -3.95
C THR A 100 -8.89 -23.68 -2.68
N VAL A 101 -8.61 -22.37 -2.59
CA VAL A 101 -7.99 -21.74 -1.42
C VAL A 101 -8.97 -20.75 -0.82
N THR A 102 -9.24 -20.90 0.48
CA THR A 102 -10.01 -19.92 1.25
C THR A 102 -9.07 -18.92 1.92
N LEU A 103 -9.28 -17.64 1.63
CA LEU A 103 -8.55 -16.52 2.20
C LEU A 103 -9.48 -15.73 3.12
N THR A 104 -9.02 -15.36 4.31
CA THR A 104 -9.81 -14.62 5.30
C THR A 104 -9.01 -13.47 5.90
N ASN A 105 -9.72 -12.50 6.51
CA ASN A 105 -9.14 -11.26 7.04
C ASN A 105 -8.37 -10.47 5.96
N ILE A 106 -8.80 -10.56 4.70
CA ILE A 106 -8.21 -9.78 3.60
C ILE A 106 -8.73 -8.34 3.72
N PRO A 107 -7.85 -7.31 3.77
CA PRO A 107 -8.32 -5.93 3.77
C PRO A 107 -8.95 -5.59 2.41
N GLU A 108 -10.12 -4.95 2.39
CA GLU A 108 -10.78 -4.51 1.15
C GLU A 108 -10.22 -3.14 0.69
N ILE A 109 -9.02 -3.18 0.14
CA ILE A 109 -8.28 -2.02 -0.36
C ILE A 109 -7.98 -2.16 -1.84
N SER A 110 -7.69 -1.04 -2.49
CA SER A 110 -7.56 -1.02 -3.96
C SER A 110 -6.51 -2.01 -4.51
N ASP A 111 -5.39 -2.21 -3.81
CA ASP A 111 -4.33 -3.13 -4.25
C ASP A 111 -4.75 -4.61 -4.12
N THR A 112 -5.48 -5.03 -3.08
CA THR A 112 -5.94 -6.43 -2.94
C THR A 112 -7.02 -6.76 -3.97
N LEU A 113 -7.96 -5.84 -4.21
CA LEU A 113 -8.97 -5.98 -5.25
C LEU A 113 -8.33 -6.09 -6.63
N ARG A 114 -7.33 -5.24 -6.95
CA ARG A 114 -6.57 -5.33 -8.20
C ARG A 114 -5.82 -6.65 -8.37
N MET A 115 -5.31 -7.24 -7.28
CA MET A 115 -4.68 -8.56 -7.37
C MET A 115 -5.70 -9.65 -7.71
N PHE A 116 -6.92 -9.60 -7.15
CA PHE A 116 -8.00 -10.50 -7.55
C PHE A 116 -8.42 -10.27 -9.00
N ASP A 117 -8.55 -9.02 -9.43
CA ASP A 117 -8.85 -8.67 -10.82
C ASP A 117 -7.78 -9.21 -11.78
N LEU A 118 -6.50 -9.08 -11.42
CA LEU A 118 -5.38 -9.65 -12.18
C LEU A 118 -5.53 -11.17 -12.34
N LEU A 119 -5.84 -11.89 -11.25
CA LEU A 119 -6.04 -13.35 -11.32
C LEU A 119 -7.27 -13.71 -12.15
N LYS A 120 -8.37 -12.96 -12.03
CA LYS A 120 -9.61 -13.16 -12.83
C LYS A 120 -9.38 -12.94 -14.32
N ASP A 121 -8.65 -11.89 -14.69
CA ASP A 121 -8.28 -11.62 -16.09
C ASP A 121 -7.47 -12.78 -16.70
N MET A 122 -6.62 -13.42 -15.87
CA MET A 122 -5.88 -14.61 -16.26
C MET A 122 -6.73 -15.89 -16.24
N GLY A 123 -8.02 -15.83 -15.87
CA GLY A 123 -8.94 -16.97 -15.88
C GLY A 123 -9.06 -17.71 -14.55
N ALA A 124 -8.61 -17.15 -13.42
CA ALA A 124 -8.94 -17.68 -12.10
C ALA A 124 -10.39 -17.38 -11.72
N GLU A 125 -11.01 -18.27 -10.94
CA GLU A 125 -12.31 -18.02 -10.32
C GLU A 125 -12.09 -17.42 -8.94
N VAL A 126 -12.72 -16.28 -8.66
CA VAL A 126 -12.65 -15.60 -7.36
C VAL A 126 -14.07 -15.34 -6.87
N ILE A 127 -14.43 -15.98 -5.77
CA ILE A 127 -15.74 -15.85 -5.12
C ILE A 127 -15.56 -15.04 -3.83
N ASN A 128 -16.24 -13.90 -3.71
CA ASN A 128 -16.34 -13.17 -2.46
C ASN A 128 -17.47 -13.79 -1.61
N ILE A 129 -17.13 -14.42 -0.49
CA ILE A 129 -18.12 -15.03 0.42
C ILE A 129 -18.79 -13.94 1.28
N LYS A 130 -17.97 -13.04 1.81
CA LYS A 130 -18.35 -11.92 2.68
C LYS A 130 -17.15 -10.98 2.81
N LYS A 131 -17.36 -9.80 3.39
CA LYS A 131 -16.30 -8.81 3.63
C LYS A 131 -15.01 -9.44 4.15
N GLY A 132 -13.94 -9.29 3.37
CA GLY A 132 -12.60 -9.80 3.67
C GLY A 132 -12.43 -11.33 3.65
N ALA A 133 -13.35 -12.08 3.03
CA ALA A 133 -13.26 -13.53 2.87
C ALA A 133 -13.55 -13.98 1.42
N TYR A 134 -12.56 -14.63 0.81
CA TYR A 134 -12.57 -15.02 -0.61
C TYR A 134 -12.24 -16.49 -0.79
N ILE A 135 -12.79 -17.11 -1.84
CA ILE A 135 -12.37 -18.41 -2.35
C ILE A 135 -11.74 -18.17 -3.72
N VAL A 136 -10.54 -18.70 -3.93
CA VAL A 136 -9.84 -18.62 -5.21
C VAL A 136 -9.60 -20.02 -5.74
N SER A 137 -9.88 -20.24 -7.03
CA SER A 137 -9.58 -21.47 -7.74
C SER A 137 -8.89 -21.16 -9.07
N ILE A 138 -7.90 -21.97 -9.46
CA ILE A 138 -7.20 -21.80 -10.73
C ILE A 138 -7.79 -22.77 -11.75
N THR A 139 -8.39 -22.23 -12.80
CA THR A 139 -9.09 -23.03 -13.82
C THR A 139 -8.14 -23.62 -14.85
N LYS A 140 -8.66 -24.52 -15.69
CA LYS A 140 -7.93 -25.08 -16.84
C LYS A 140 -7.62 -24.03 -17.92
N GLY A 141 -8.44 -22.97 -18.01
CA GLY A 141 -8.29 -21.90 -18.99
C GLY A 141 -7.30 -20.81 -18.58
N PHE A 142 -6.54 -21.02 -17.50
CA PHE A 142 -5.68 -19.98 -16.96
C PHE A 142 -4.55 -19.59 -17.94
N VAL A 143 -4.44 -18.30 -18.24
CA VAL A 143 -3.45 -17.72 -19.15
C VAL A 143 -2.34 -17.05 -18.34
N PRO A 144 -1.07 -17.48 -18.46
CA PRO A 144 0.04 -16.96 -17.66
C PRO A 144 0.59 -15.62 -18.21
N GLU A 145 -0.29 -14.63 -18.38
CA GLU A 145 0.03 -13.31 -18.91
C GLU A 145 -0.61 -12.22 -18.03
N LEU A 146 0.22 -11.37 -17.43
CA LEU A 146 -0.27 -10.30 -16.57
C LEU A 146 -0.81 -9.14 -17.44
N THR A 147 -2.09 -8.80 -17.26
CA THR A 147 -2.74 -7.69 -17.96
C THR A 147 -2.01 -6.36 -17.74
N HIS A 148 -1.63 -5.69 -18.84
CA HIS A 148 -0.92 -4.40 -18.81
C HIS A 148 -1.59 -3.33 -17.95
N GLY A 149 -2.91 -3.17 -18.08
CA GLY A 149 -3.68 -2.13 -17.40
C GLY A 149 -3.65 -2.22 -15.87
N ILE A 150 -3.60 -3.44 -15.33
CA ILE A 150 -3.59 -3.69 -13.87
C ILE A 150 -2.14 -3.68 -13.36
N ALA A 151 -1.24 -4.40 -14.04
CA ALA A 151 0.15 -4.54 -13.61
C ALA A 151 0.91 -3.20 -13.57
N LYS A 152 0.63 -2.27 -14.50
CA LYS A 152 1.21 -0.91 -14.47
C LYS A 152 0.70 -0.06 -13.31
N LYS A 153 -0.48 -0.35 -12.75
CA LYS A 153 -1.05 0.39 -11.61
C LYS A 153 -0.64 -0.16 -10.24
N MET A 154 -0.11 -1.38 -10.20
CA MET A 154 0.26 -2.06 -8.95
C MET A 154 1.61 -2.75 -9.07
N ARG A 155 2.65 -2.16 -8.45
CA ARG A 155 4.00 -2.75 -8.40
C ARG A 155 4.02 -4.18 -7.84
N ALA A 156 3.15 -4.46 -6.87
CA ALA A 156 3.05 -5.77 -6.24
C ALA A 156 2.63 -6.90 -7.19
N SER A 157 2.13 -6.58 -8.39
CA SER A 157 1.80 -7.57 -9.44
C SER A 157 2.99 -8.48 -9.79
N ILE A 158 4.23 -7.97 -9.70
CA ILE A 158 5.44 -8.76 -9.95
C ILE A 158 5.53 -10.02 -9.10
N VAL A 159 4.91 -10.04 -7.92
CA VAL A 159 4.97 -11.17 -6.99
C VAL A 159 4.25 -12.42 -7.52
N ALA A 160 3.26 -12.24 -8.40
CA ALA A 160 2.55 -13.34 -9.06
C ALA A 160 3.41 -14.07 -10.10
N THR A 161 4.47 -13.44 -10.61
CA THR A 161 5.32 -14.05 -11.66
C THR A 161 6.00 -15.34 -11.20
N GLY A 162 6.46 -15.39 -9.94
CA GLY A 162 7.12 -16.57 -9.35
C GLY A 162 6.23 -17.82 -9.37
N PRO A 163 5.06 -17.82 -8.72
CA PRO A 163 4.18 -18.98 -8.70
C PRO A 163 3.60 -19.32 -10.08
N ILE A 164 3.33 -18.33 -10.94
CA ILE A 164 2.87 -18.58 -12.33
C ILE A 164 3.96 -19.29 -13.12
N LEU A 165 5.18 -18.78 -13.14
CA LEU A 165 6.29 -19.39 -13.86
C LEU A 165 6.59 -20.79 -13.34
N ALA A 166 6.52 -21.01 -12.02
CA ALA A 166 6.76 -22.31 -11.41
C ALA A 166 5.70 -23.35 -11.80
N ARG A 167 4.43 -22.95 -11.93
CA ARG A 167 3.33 -23.85 -12.33
C ARG A 167 3.26 -24.09 -13.84
N TYR A 168 3.38 -23.02 -14.63
CA TYR A 168 3.09 -23.06 -16.07
C TYR A 168 4.34 -23.12 -16.94
N GLY A 169 5.54 -22.92 -16.37
CA GLY A 169 6.80 -22.90 -17.12
C GLY A 169 6.94 -21.69 -18.05
N LYS A 170 5.99 -20.76 -18.05
CA LYS A 170 6.05 -19.49 -18.77
C LYS A 170 5.29 -18.41 -18.00
N VAL A 171 5.73 -17.15 -18.13
CA VAL A 171 4.96 -15.97 -17.71
C VAL A 171 5.33 -14.77 -18.58
N SER A 172 4.34 -13.96 -18.93
CA SER A 172 4.54 -12.64 -19.57
C SER A 172 4.07 -11.54 -18.64
N PHE A 173 4.85 -10.46 -18.50
CA PHE A 173 4.45 -9.31 -17.68
C PHE A 173 5.10 -8.00 -18.17
N PRO A 174 4.37 -6.86 -18.09
CA PRO A 174 4.94 -5.56 -18.41
C PRO A 174 5.92 -5.12 -17.32
N HIS A 175 6.69 -4.07 -17.60
CA HIS A 175 7.38 -3.36 -16.52
C HIS A 175 6.35 -2.88 -15.47
N PRO A 176 6.44 -3.30 -14.18
CA PRO A 176 5.49 -2.87 -13.15
C PRO A 176 5.60 -1.37 -12.89
N GLY A 177 4.46 -0.71 -12.62
CA GLY A 177 4.40 0.71 -12.26
C GLY A 177 3.84 0.96 -10.86
N GLY A 178 3.28 2.15 -10.61
CA GLY A 178 2.46 2.43 -9.41
C GLY A 178 3.16 2.96 -8.17
N CYS A 179 4.45 3.34 -8.25
CA CYS A 179 5.18 4.09 -7.21
C CYS A 179 6.25 4.99 -7.85
N VAL A 180 6.34 6.24 -7.40
CA VAL A 180 7.28 7.27 -7.90
C VAL A 180 8.64 7.21 -7.18
N ILE A 181 8.74 6.55 -6.03
CA ILE A 181 9.92 6.59 -5.15
C ILE A 181 10.89 5.42 -5.40
N GLY A 182 12.13 5.79 -5.76
CA GLY A 182 13.32 4.93 -5.84
C GLY A 182 13.41 4.06 -7.09
N ALA A 183 14.63 3.91 -7.64
CA ALA A 183 14.91 2.94 -8.69
C ALA A 183 14.86 1.54 -8.08
N ARG A 184 13.80 0.77 -8.38
CA ARG A 184 13.70 -0.64 -7.97
C ARG A 184 13.84 -1.52 -9.21
N PRO A 185 15.08 -1.90 -9.56
CA PRO A 185 15.35 -2.60 -10.81
C PRO A 185 14.71 -3.99 -10.82
N LEU A 186 14.18 -4.39 -11.98
CA LEU A 186 13.69 -5.74 -12.22
C LEU A 186 14.81 -6.77 -12.42
N ASP A 187 16.06 -6.29 -12.50
CA ASP A 187 17.28 -7.09 -12.70
C ASP A 187 17.39 -8.26 -11.70
N LEU A 188 17.00 -8.07 -10.43
CA LEU A 188 17.00 -9.14 -9.43
C LEU A 188 16.02 -10.28 -9.78
N PHE A 189 14.87 -9.96 -10.37
CA PHE A 189 13.88 -10.95 -10.79
C PHE A 189 14.37 -11.67 -12.06
N VAL A 190 14.85 -10.92 -13.04
CA VAL A 190 15.38 -11.44 -14.31
C VAL A 190 16.53 -12.42 -14.04
N ARG A 191 17.59 -11.97 -13.35
CA ARG A 191 18.75 -12.81 -13.01
C ARG A 191 18.37 -14.00 -12.15
N GLY A 192 17.43 -13.81 -11.23
CA GLY A 192 16.99 -14.89 -10.37
C GLY A 192 16.25 -15.99 -11.17
N PHE A 193 15.36 -15.62 -12.09
CA PHE A 193 14.71 -16.60 -12.96
C PHE A 193 15.69 -17.30 -13.91
N GLU A 194 16.65 -16.57 -14.48
CA GLU A 194 17.72 -17.15 -15.30
C GLU A 194 18.56 -18.17 -14.53
N LYS A 195 18.89 -17.86 -13.27
CA LYS A 195 19.63 -18.79 -12.39
C LYS A 195 18.82 -20.04 -12.04
N MET A 196 17.48 -19.96 -12.04
CA MET A 196 16.59 -21.13 -11.95
C MET A 196 16.40 -21.85 -13.30
N GLY A 197 17.14 -21.46 -14.34
CA GLY A 197 17.12 -22.10 -15.67
C GLY A 197 16.03 -21.57 -16.61
N ALA A 198 15.41 -20.44 -16.33
CA ALA A 198 14.51 -19.77 -17.27
C ALA A 198 15.30 -18.99 -18.34
N LYS A 199 14.67 -18.72 -19.47
CA LYS A 199 15.12 -17.77 -20.48
C LYS A 199 14.24 -16.53 -20.40
N VAL A 200 14.87 -15.36 -20.39
CA VAL A 200 14.16 -14.07 -20.38
C VAL A 200 14.35 -13.40 -21.73
N SER A 201 13.28 -12.87 -22.29
CA SER A 201 13.29 -12.03 -23.50
C SER A 201 12.33 -10.85 -23.33
N ILE A 202 12.54 -9.80 -24.10
CA ILE A 202 11.62 -8.65 -24.13
C ILE A 202 10.90 -8.67 -25.47
N LYS A 203 9.57 -8.62 -25.44
CA LYS A 203 8.68 -8.55 -26.62
C LYS A 203 7.58 -7.55 -26.32
N ASP A 204 7.33 -6.60 -27.23
CA ASP A 204 6.24 -5.63 -27.13
C ASP A 204 6.17 -4.91 -25.75
N ASP A 205 7.31 -4.43 -25.26
CA ASP A 205 7.48 -3.79 -23.93
C ASP A 205 7.11 -4.68 -22.72
N SER A 206 7.08 -6.00 -22.91
CA SER A 206 6.84 -7.00 -21.88
C SER A 206 7.99 -7.98 -21.74
N TYR A 207 8.26 -8.36 -20.49
CA TYR A 207 9.17 -9.45 -20.16
C TYR A 207 8.46 -10.78 -20.39
N VAL A 208 9.03 -11.62 -21.24
CA VAL A 208 8.59 -12.99 -21.47
C VAL A 208 9.63 -13.92 -20.87
N VAL A 209 9.23 -14.67 -19.85
CA VAL A 209 10.08 -15.59 -19.11
C VAL A 209 9.60 -17.02 -19.33
N GLU A 210 10.48 -17.89 -19.81
CA GLU A 210 10.17 -19.28 -20.15
C GLU A 210 11.16 -20.26 -19.52
N ALA A 211 10.66 -21.21 -18.73
CA ALA A 211 11.42 -22.30 -18.12
C ALA A 211 11.03 -23.64 -18.77
N LYS A 212 11.68 -23.98 -19.89
CA LYS A 212 11.43 -25.25 -20.60
C LYS A 212 11.74 -26.43 -19.67
N GLY A 213 10.73 -27.25 -19.41
CA GLY A 213 10.84 -28.38 -18.48
C GLY A 213 10.71 -28.00 -17.00
N GLY A 214 10.25 -26.77 -16.70
CA GLY A 214 10.05 -26.24 -15.34
C GLY A 214 11.30 -25.59 -14.75
N LEU A 215 11.10 -24.81 -13.68
CA LEU A 215 12.20 -24.18 -12.95
C LEU A 215 13.06 -25.24 -12.25
N LYS A 216 14.36 -24.94 -12.11
CA LYS A 216 15.31 -25.72 -11.31
C LYS A 216 15.58 -24.99 -10.00
N GLY A 217 15.87 -25.75 -8.96
CA GLY A 217 16.37 -25.21 -7.70
C GLY A 217 17.69 -24.48 -7.92
N ALA A 218 17.90 -23.38 -7.20
CA ALA A 218 19.09 -22.56 -7.29
C ALA A 218 19.43 -21.91 -5.95
N GLU A 219 20.70 -21.58 -5.75
CA GLU A 219 21.15 -20.77 -4.62
C GLU A 219 21.29 -19.30 -5.03
N PHE A 220 20.77 -18.36 -4.25
CA PHE A 220 20.91 -16.92 -4.46
C PHE A 220 21.53 -16.26 -3.24
N PHE A 221 22.37 -15.26 -3.48
CA PHE A 221 22.77 -14.31 -2.45
C PHE A 221 22.22 -12.94 -2.84
N LEU A 222 21.29 -12.41 -2.04
CA LEU A 222 20.70 -11.11 -2.29
C LEU A 222 21.67 -10.02 -1.81
N LYS A 223 22.06 -9.10 -2.71
CA LYS A 223 22.96 -7.99 -2.34
C LYS A 223 22.34 -7.12 -1.25
N ASN A 224 21.07 -6.79 -1.41
CA ASN A 224 20.26 -6.08 -0.43
C ASN A 224 19.05 -6.96 -0.08
N GLN A 225 18.62 -6.93 1.17
CA GLN A 225 17.41 -7.63 1.59
C GLN A 225 16.21 -7.05 0.83
N SER A 226 15.35 -7.92 0.33
CA SER A 226 14.17 -7.50 -0.44
C SER A 226 13.01 -8.44 -0.17
N VAL A 227 11.97 -7.90 0.46
CA VAL A 227 10.73 -8.62 0.79
C VAL A 227 10.13 -9.27 -0.45
N THR A 228 9.88 -8.47 -1.50
CA THR A 228 9.21 -8.97 -2.72
C THR A 228 10.06 -9.99 -3.47
N VAL A 229 11.37 -9.82 -3.54
CA VAL A 229 12.27 -10.80 -4.18
C VAL A 229 12.27 -12.10 -3.38
N THR A 230 12.37 -12.03 -2.05
CA THR A 230 12.33 -13.20 -1.16
C THR A 230 11.03 -13.98 -1.32
N GLU A 231 9.87 -13.31 -1.32
CA GLU A 231 8.56 -13.95 -1.48
C GLU A 231 8.38 -14.57 -2.88
N THR A 232 8.78 -13.85 -3.94
CA THR A 232 8.68 -14.36 -5.32
C THR A 232 9.50 -15.62 -5.50
N PHE A 233 10.76 -15.64 -5.06
CA PHE A 233 11.63 -16.80 -5.21
C PHE A 233 11.31 -17.93 -4.22
N MET A 234 10.77 -17.61 -3.04
CA MET A 234 10.20 -18.61 -2.14
C MET A 234 9.06 -19.35 -2.84
N MET A 235 8.09 -18.63 -3.39
CA MET A 235 6.96 -19.22 -4.12
C MET A 235 7.41 -19.97 -5.38
N ALA A 236 8.36 -19.42 -6.13
CA ALA A 236 8.90 -20.09 -7.32
C ALA A 236 9.60 -21.42 -6.96
N GLY A 237 10.33 -21.43 -5.83
CA GLY A 237 11.02 -22.61 -5.31
C GLY A 237 10.08 -23.76 -4.91
N VAL A 238 8.82 -23.48 -4.58
CA VAL A 238 7.84 -24.51 -4.15
C VAL A 238 7.64 -25.60 -5.21
N LEU A 239 7.63 -25.24 -6.50
CA LEU A 239 7.44 -26.20 -7.60
C LEU A 239 8.72 -26.43 -8.44
N ALA A 240 9.83 -25.81 -8.06
CA ALA A 240 11.09 -25.98 -8.76
C ALA A 240 11.66 -27.41 -8.58
N LYS A 241 12.45 -27.87 -9.53
CA LYS A 241 13.14 -29.17 -9.45
C LYS A 241 14.42 -29.04 -8.63
N GLY A 242 14.42 -29.57 -7.41
CA GLY A 242 15.60 -29.60 -6.54
C GLY A 242 15.49 -28.65 -5.35
N MET A 243 16.64 -28.21 -4.84
CA MET A 243 16.73 -27.32 -3.68
C MET A 243 16.92 -25.88 -4.13
N THR A 244 16.12 -24.98 -3.56
CA THR A 244 16.31 -23.53 -3.68
C THR A 244 16.79 -22.96 -2.35
N VAL A 245 17.81 -22.12 -2.37
CA VAL A 245 18.38 -21.48 -1.17
C VAL A 245 18.46 -19.98 -1.41
N ILE A 246 17.85 -19.18 -0.54
CA ILE A 246 17.89 -17.72 -0.59
C ILE A 246 18.69 -17.23 0.60
N LYS A 247 19.88 -16.71 0.36
CA LYS A 247 20.78 -16.11 1.37
C LYS A 247 20.62 -14.58 1.39
N ASN A 248 20.79 -14.01 2.58
CA ASN A 248 20.45 -12.62 2.89
C ASN A 248 18.97 -12.32 2.56
N SER A 249 18.09 -13.25 2.91
CA SER A 249 16.65 -13.12 2.74
C SER A 249 16.07 -12.05 3.66
N ALA A 250 14.95 -11.47 3.23
CA ALA A 250 14.14 -10.60 4.08
C ALA A 250 13.56 -11.40 5.25
N MET A 251 13.48 -10.80 6.43
CA MET A 251 13.12 -11.47 7.69
C MET A 251 11.78 -11.02 8.25
N GLU A 252 11.06 -10.16 7.53
CA GLU A 252 9.80 -9.56 7.94
C GLU A 252 8.76 -10.61 8.34
N PRO A 253 7.85 -10.29 9.28
CA PRO A 253 6.79 -11.20 9.71
C PRO A 253 5.93 -11.74 8.56
N GLU A 254 5.73 -10.94 7.50
CA GLU A 254 5.01 -11.35 6.30
C GLU A 254 5.69 -12.52 5.55
N ILE A 255 7.03 -12.64 5.62
CA ILE A 255 7.80 -13.75 5.06
C ILE A 255 7.51 -15.05 5.82
N ILE A 256 7.48 -14.95 7.15
CA ILE A 256 7.21 -16.08 8.06
C ILE A 256 5.77 -16.56 7.85
N ASP A 257 4.82 -15.63 7.77
CA ASP A 257 3.40 -15.92 7.57
C ASP A 257 3.13 -16.65 6.24
N LEU A 258 3.73 -16.18 5.14
CA LEU A 258 3.65 -16.86 3.84
C LEU A 258 4.25 -18.27 3.89
N ALA A 259 5.46 -18.41 4.43
CA ALA A 259 6.13 -19.71 4.53
C ALA A 259 5.30 -20.71 5.36
N ASN A 260 4.73 -20.25 6.49
CA ASN A 260 3.87 -21.06 7.35
C ASN A 260 2.60 -21.51 6.63
N PHE A 261 1.96 -20.62 5.87
CA PHE A 261 0.79 -20.96 5.06
C PHE A 261 1.12 -22.03 4.02
N LEU A 262 2.18 -21.82 3.23
CA LEU A 262 2.59 -22.76 2.18
C LEU A 262 2.97 -24.13 2.77
N ASN A 263 3.68 -24.16 3.90
CA ASN A 263 4.05 -25.39 4.60
C ASN A 263 2.82 -26.16 5.12
N LYS A 264 1.84 -25.47 5.70
CA LYS A 264 0.56 -26.10 6.12
C LYS A 264 -0.15 -26.79 4.95
N CYS A 265 0.05 -26.29 3.73
CA CYS A 265 -0.54 -26.80 2.50
C CYS A 265 0.35 -27.81 1.75
N GLY A 266 1.49 -28.23 2.34
CA GLY A 266 2.36 -29.29 1.83
C GLY A 266 3.70 -28.84 1.23
N ALA A 267 4.05 -27.55 1.30
CA ALA A 267 5.39 -27.08 0.92
C ALA A 267 6.45 -27.55 1.94
N LYS A 268 7.73 -27.43 1.55
CA LYS A 268 8.89 -27.75 2.41
C LYS A 268 9.85 -26.57 2.45
N ILE A 269 9.48 -25.58 3.25
CA ILE A 269 10.21 -24.32 3.45
C ILE A 269 10.76 -24.30 4.88
N SER A 270 12.04 -24.01 5.05
CA SER A 270 12.68 -23.82 6.36
C SER A 270 13.51 -22.54 6.39
N GLY A 271 13.75 -22.00 7.59
CA GLY A 271 14.57 -20.80 7.79
C GLY A 271 13.86 -19.46 7.53
N ALA A 272 12.56 -19.44 7.26
CA ALA A 272 11.79 -18.19 7.20
C ALA A 272 11.87 -17.44 8.53
N GLY A 273 12.13 -16.12 8.47
CA GLY A 273 12.47 -15.31 9.65
C GLY A 273 13.95 -15.33 10.01
N THR A 274 14.80 -15.99 9.23
CA THR A 274 16.27 -15.93 9.33
C THR A 274 16.88 -15.39 8.04
N PRO A 275 18.18 -15.03 8.02
CA PRO A 275 18.85 -14.59 6.80
C PRO A 275 19.01 -15.66 5.70
N THR A 276 18.63 -16.92 5.96
CA THR A 276 18.70 -17.99 4.96
C THR A 276 17.41 -18.81 4.92
N ILE A 277 16.74 -18.81 3.78
CA ILE A 277 15.55 -19.63 3.52
C ILE A 277 15.91 -20.76 2.58
N THR A 278 15.52 -21.98 2.94
CA THR A 278 15.70 -23.19 2.13
C THR A 278 14.34 -23.74 1.72
N ILE A 279 14.17 -24.03 0.43
CA ILE A 279 12.94 -24.56 -0.15
C ILE A 279 13.25 -25.84 -0.91
N LYS A 280 12.73 -26.97 -0.44
CA LYS A 280 12.77 -28.23 -1.19
C LYS A 280 11.57 -28.29 -2.11
N GLY A 281 11.81 -28.12 -3.41
CA GLY A 281 10.74 -28.08 -4.40
C GLY A 281 9.99 -29.41 -4.54
N GLY A 282 8.73 -29.31 -4.96
CA GLY A 282 7.77 -30.40 -4.91
C GLY A 282 6.66 -30.31 -5.96
N LYS A 283 5.44 -30.67 -5.55
CA LYS A 283 4.24 -30.73 -6.40
C LYS A 283 3.28 -29.60 -6.00
N LEU A 284 2.22 -29.42 -6.80
CA LEU A 284 1.13 -28.50 -6.46
C LEU A 284 0.60 -28.75 -5.05
N LEU A 285 0.30 -27.66 -4.36
CA LEU A 285 -0.20 -27.64 -2.99
C LEU A 285 -1.70 -27.96 -2.95
N SER A 286 -2.20 -28.23 -1.73
CA SER A 286 -3.62 -28.48 -1.46
C SER A 286 -4.09 -27.56 -0.34
N GLY A 287 -5.08 -26.72 -0.62
CA GLY A 287 -5.68 -25.76 0.31
C GLY A 287 -6.84 -26.35 1.10
N LYS A 288 -7.26 -27.59 0.77
CA LYS A 288 -8.35 -28.30 1.43
C LYS A 288 -8.07 -28.43 2.94
N GLY A 289 -8.94 -27.83 3.75
CA GLY A 289 -8.84 -27.87 5.22
C GLY A 289 -7.83 -26.88 5.81
N HIS A 290 -7.19 -26.03 4.99
CA HIS A 290 -6.16 -25.09 5.41
C HIS A 290 -6.49 -23.66 4.95
N PRO A 291 -7.55 -23.03 5.48
CA PRO A 291 -7.84 -21.64 5.16
C PRO A 291 -6.70 -20.74 5.64
N TYR A 292 -6.33 -19.77 4.82
CA TYR A 292 -5.38 -18.74 5.21
C TYR A 292 -6.11 -17.59 5.89
N LYS A 293 -5.61 -17.17 7.04
CA LYS A 293 -6.05 -15.95 7.73
C LYS A 293 -4.90 -14.97 7.70
N THR A 294 -5.10 -13.85 7.01
CA THR A 294 -4.11 -12.77 6.92
C THR A 294 -3.75 -12.30 8.32
N MET A 295 -2.46 -12.21 8.62
CA MET A 295 -1.96 -11.67 9.88
C MET A 295 -2.34 -10.19 10.07
N PRO A 296 -2.35 -9.67 11.31
CA PRO A 296 -2.53 -8.24 11.57
C PRO A 296 -1.51 -7.33 10.87
N ASP A 297 -1.94 -6.15 10.43
CA ASP A 297 -1.06 -5.14 9.85
C ASP A 297 -0.23 -4.41 10.93
N ARG A 298 1.05 -4.76 11.02
CA ARG A 298 1.99 -4.10 11.95
C ARG A 298 2.23 -2.62 11.63
N ILE A 299 2.19 -2.21 10.36
CA ILE A 299 2.43 -0.81 9.97
C ILE A 299 1.23 0.04 10.37
N GLU A 300 0.03 -0.48 10.20
CA GLU A 300 -1.18 0.18 10.70
C GLU A 300 -1.18 0.29 12.23
N ALA A 301 -0.92 -0.81 12.93
CA ALA A 301 -0.81 -0.84 14.39
C ALA A 301 0.23 0.16 14.91
N GLY A 302 1.42 0.19 14.30
CA GLY A 302 2.48 1.15 14.61
C GLY A 302 2.06 2.60 14.37
N SER A 303 1.31 2.86 13.31
CA SER A 303 0.81 4.21 13.00
C SER A 303 -0.21 4.70 14.04
N PHE A 304 -1.11 3.82 14.50
CA PHE A 304 -2.03 4.14 15.59
C PHE A 304 -1.30 4.27 16.94
N LEU A 305 -0.25 3.49 17.19
CA LEU A 305 0.61 3.67 18.38
C LEU A 305 1.25 5.06 18.39
N ILE A 306 1.80 5.49 17.27
CA ILE A 306 2.40 6.81 17.10
C ILE A 306 1.35 7.90 17.31
N LEU A 307 0.17 7.78 16.69
CA LEU A 307 -0.94 8.72 16.90
C LEU A 307 -1.35 8.79 18.38
N GLY A 308 -1.45 7.64 19.04
CA GLY A 308 -1.79 7.54 20.45
C GLY A 308 -0.75 8.16 21.37
N ALA A 309 0.54 7.98 21.05
CA ALA A 309 1.65 8.60 21.77
C ALA A 309 1.65 10.14 21.67
N ILE A 310 1.03 10.72 20.63
CA ILE A 310 0.91 12.18 20.49
C ILE A 310 -0.35 12.72 21.19
N CYS A 311 -1.52 12.13 20.92
CA CYS A 311 -2.82 12.76 21.21
C CYS A 311 -3.78 11.92 22.05
N ALA A 312 -3.42 10.71 22.52
CA ALA A 312 -4.34 9.88 23.29
C ALA A 312 -4.22 10.07 24.81
N ARG A 313 -5.38 10.12 25.47
CA ARG A 313 -5.47 9.87 26.91
C ARG A 313 -5.21 8.40 27.19
N GLU A 314 -5.90 7.54 26.44
CA GLU A 314 -5.76 6.09 26.47
C GLU A 314 -6.36 5.49 25.20
N LEU A 315 -5.53 4.85 24.38
CA LEU A 315 -5.96 4.22 23.13
C LEU A 315 -5.61 2.73 23.15
N HIS A 316 -6.63 1.91 22.90
CA HIS A 316 -6.52 0.45 22.80
C HIS A 316 -6.39 0.05 21.33
N ILE A 317 -5.27 -0.58 20.98
CA ILE A 317 -5.00 -1.06 19.62
C ILE A 317 -5.11 -2.58 19.64
N THR A 318 -6.23 -3.08 19.12
CA THR A 318 -6.62 -4.50 19.21
C THR A 318 -6.40 -5.25 17.90
N ASN A 319 -6.35 -6.59 17.98
CA ASN A 319 -6.05 -7.47 16.84
C ASN A 319 -4.68 -7.17 16.25
N CYS A 320 -3.67 -6.94 17.09
CA CYS A 320 -2.28 -6.75 16.70
C CYS A 320 -1.39 -7.85 17.28
N GLU A 321 -0.16 -7.94 16.80
CA GLU A 321 0.87 -8.86 17.30
C GLU A 321 2.06 -8.02 17.80
N PRO A 322 2.17 -7.79 19.13
CA PRO A 322 3.19 -6.89 19.68
C PRO A 322 4.63 -7.27 19.35
N SER A 323 4.92 -8.57 19.21
CA SER A 323 6.24 -9.07 18.82
C SER A 323 6.69 -8.60 17.42
N HIS A 324 5.76 -8.17 16.56
CA HIS A 324 6.09 -7.59 15.26
C HIS A 324 6.46 -6.09 15.34
N LEU A 325 6.39 -5.49 16.53
CA LEU A 325 6.51 -4.04 16.77
C LEU A 325 7.52 -3.67 17.86
N GLU A 326 8.39 -4.60 18.27
CA GLU A 326 9.35 -4.37 19.37
C GLU A 326 10.17 -3.09 19.18
N SER A 327 10.82 -2.92 18.01
CA SER A 327 11.63 -1.72 17.74
C SER A 327 10.82 -0.41 17.81
N PRO A 328 9.67 -0.26 17.11
CA PRO A 328 8.81 0.91 17.27
C PRO A 328 8.35 1.16 18.72
N ILE A 329 7.99 0.12 19.46
CA ILE A 329 7.52 0.24 20.85
C ILE A 329 8.63 0.79 21.75
N GLU A 330 9.85 0.27 21.65
CA GLU A 330 10.97 0.72 22.47
C GLU A 330 11.38 2.17 22.17
N ILE A 331 11.32 2.58 20.90
CA ILE A 331 11.56 3.97 20.51
C ILE A 331 10.46 4.89 21.07
N LEU A 332 9.19 4.48 21.02
CA LEU A 332 8.09 5.25 21.60
C LEU A 332 8.19 5.36 23.13
N ARG A 333 8.61 4.29 23.81
CA ARG A 333 8.92 4.31 25.26
C ARG A 333 10.05 5.28 25.58
N SER A 334 11.10 5.29 24.76
CA SER A 334 12.22 6.23 24.88
C SER A 334 11.78 7.69 24.67
N ALA A 335 10.81 7.93 23.79
CA ALA A 335 10.14 9.22 23.62
C ALA A 335 9.17 9.58 24.78
N GLY A 336 9.00 8.68 25.75
CA GLY A 336 8.22 8.88 26.97
C GLY A 336 6.82 8.26 26.95
N ALA A 337 6.37 7.65 25.85
CA ALA A 337 5.02 7.10 25.77
C ALA A 337 4.82 5.94 26.77
N CYS A 338 3.67 5.94 27.45
CA CYS A 338 3.29 4.84 28.33
C CYS A 338 2.61 3.74 27.51
N ILE A 339 3.26 2.58 27.39
CA ILE A 339 2.81 1.46 26.56
C ILE A 339 2.69 0.19 27.40
N GLU A 340 1.47 -0.33 27.49
CA GLU A 340 1.13 -1.62 28.10
C GLU A 340 0.89 -2.67 27.00
N ILE A 341 1.57 -3.81 27.11
CA ILE A 341 1.49 -4.90 26.13
C ILE A 341 0.62 -6.01 26.72
N LYS A 342 -0.40 -6.41 25.96
CA LYS A 342 -1.21 -7.61 26.20
C LYS A 342 -1.05 -8.55 25.01
N LYS A 343 -1.65 -9.74 25.08
CA LYS A 343 -1.44 -10.80 24.08
C LYS A 343 -1.70 -10.36 22.63
N ASN A 344 -2.86 -9.76 22.35
CA ASN A 344 -3.28 -9.33 21.00
C ASN A 344 -3.71 -7.85 20.99
N GLU A 345 -3.18 -7.08 21.93
CA GLU A 345 -3.59 -5.70 22.21
C GLU A 345 -2.41 -4.90 22.76
N ILE A 346 -2.31 -3.65 22.35
CA ILE A 346 -1.38 -2.68 22.92
C ILE A 346 -2.17 -1.46 23.36
N ILE A 347 -1.94 -1.00 24.59
CA ILE A 347 -2.56 0.21 25.14
C ILE A 347 -1.51 1.29 25.21
N VAL A 348 -1.80 2.45 24.63
CA VAL A 348 -0.88 3.59 24.60
C VAL A 348 -1.51 4.84 25.21
N ARG A 349 -0.72 5.56 26.00
CA ARG A 349 -1.09 6.87 26.59
C ARG A 349 0.01 7.88 26.28
N ALA A 350 -0.38 9.06 25.79
CA ALA A 350 0.56 10.13 25.49
C ALA A 350 1.19 10.68 26.79
N PRO A 351 2.52 10.93 26.81
CA PRO A 351 3.20 11.48 27.99
C PRO A 351 2.89 12.96 28.18
N SER A 352 3.16 13.47 29.40
CA SER A 352 3.11 14.90 29.72
C SER A 352 3.96 15.75 28.77
N VAL A 353 5.18 15.28 28.47
CA VAL A 353 6.13 15.86 27.53
C VAL A 353 6.70 14.73 26.67
N LEU A 354 6.68 14.91 25.35
CA LEU A 354 7.35 14.00 24.42
C LEU A 354 8.84 14.34 24.38
N LYS A 355 9.68 13.34 24.56
CA LYS A 355 11.13 13.50 24.49
C LYS A 355 11.64 13.31 23.06
N PRO A 356 12.69 14.03 22.66
CA PRO A 356 13.34 13.81 21.37
C PRO A 356 14.01 12.44 21.34
N VAL A 357 13.98 11.78 20.19
CA VAL A 357 14.66 10.50 19.94
C VAL A 357 15.15 10.44 18.49
N ASP A 358 16.33 9.88 18.29
CA ASP A 358 16.85 9.62 16.95
C ASP A 358 16.25 8.32 16.38
N ILE A 359 15.92 8.35 15.10
CA ILE A 359 15.47 7.15 14.37
C ILE A 359 16.38 6.88 13.18
N LYS A 360 16.77 5.62 13.02
CA LYS A 360 17.45 5.10 11.85
C LYS A 360 16.66 3.92 11.32
N THR A 361 16.21 3.99 10.07
CA THR A 361 15.50 2.88 9.46
C THR A 361 16.46 1.71 9.23
N HIS A 362 15.91 0.51 9.28
CA HIS A 362 16.65 -0.73 9.06
C HIS A 362 15.65 -1.81 8.64
N GLU A 363 16.13 -2.85 7.96
CA GLU A 363 15.33 -4.04 7.69
C GLU A 363 14.90 -4.72 8.99
N TYR A 364 13.80 -5.49 8.94
CA TYR A 364 13.28 -6.17 10.13
C TYR A 364 14.35 -7.10 10.74
N PRO A 365 14.57 -7.10 12.07
CA PRO A 365 13.71 -6.55 13.13
C PRO A 365 13.96 -5.09 13.54
N GLY A 366 14.75 -4.33 12.78
CA GLY A 366 15.01 -2.91 13.06
C GLY A 366 13.81 -1.99 12.78
N PHE A 367 14.01 -0.68 12.93
CA PHE A 367 12.92 0.29 12.81
C PHE A 367 12.40 0.35 11.37
N PRO A 368 11.12 0.04 11.13
CA PRO A 368 10.60 -0.10 9.79
C PRO A 368 10.50 1.27 9.12
N THR A 369 11.09 1.37 7.94
CA THR A 369 10.98 2.55 7.05
C THR A 369 9.52 2.96 6.78
N ASP A 370 8.55 2.05 6.88
CA ASP A 370 7.12 2.34 6.74
C ASP A 370 6.50 3.13 7.91
N LEU A 371 7.13 3.16 9.09
CA LEU A 371 6.72 4.00 10.23
C LEU A 371 7.53 5.28 10.37
N GLN A 372 8.54 5.48 9.52
CA GLN A 372 9.45 6.63 9.57
C GLN A 372 8.73 7.97 9.35
N ALA A 373 7.79 8.04 8.42
CA ALA A 373 7.01 9.26 8.18
C ALA A 373 6.04 9.59 9.33
N PRO A 374 5.19 8.66 9.83
CA PRO A 374 4.41 8.88 11.04
C PRO A 374 5.26 9.30 12.25
N MET A 375 6.41 8.63 12.45
CA MET A 375 7.30 8.94 13.56
C MET A 375 7.91 10.34 13.44
N THR A 376 8.23 10.79 12.23
CA THR A 376 8.68 12.16 11.97
C THR A 376 7.64 13.18 12.44
N VAL A 377 6.34 12.91 12.26
CA VAL A 377 5.27 13.77 12.80
C VAL A 377 5.32 13.82 14.32
N LEU A 378 5.52 12.70 15.00
CA LEU A 378 5.72 12.67 16.45
C LEU A 378 6.93 13.52 16.88
N LEU A 379 8.05 13.42 16.17
CA LEU A 379 9.26 14.18 16.45
C LEU A 379 9.06 15.70 16.30
N THR A 380 8.19 16.15 15.40
CA THR A 380 7.82 17.58 15.35
C THR A 380 7.15 18.08 16.64
N GLN A 381 6.58 17.16 17.43
CA GLN A 381 5.88 17.46 18.69
C GLN A 381 6.73 17.21 19.94
N ALA A 382 7.90 16.58 19.79
CA ALA A 382 8.84 16.33 20.88
C ALA A 382 9.55 17.62 21.32
N ASP A 383 9.98 17.71 22.57
CA ASP A 383 10.68 18.88 23.11
C ASP A 383 12.20 18.74 22.97
N GLY A 384 12.73 19.13 21.81
CA GLY A 384 14.16 19.08 21.48
C GLY A 384 14.44 18.71 20.02
N GLU A 385 15.71 18.38 19.74
CA GLU A 385 16.18 18.02 18.40
C GLU A 385 16.24 16.50 18.22
N SER A 386 15.88 16.02 17.03
CA SER A 386 15.90 14.60 16.69
C SER A 386 16.38 14.38 15.27
N THR A 387 17.12 13.32 15.03
CA THR A 387 17.62 12.94 13.72
C THR A 387 16.79 11.81 13.13
N VAL A 388 16.45 11.95 11.85
CA VAL A 388 15.79 10.92 11.06
C VAL A 388 16.75 10.48 9.96
N PHE A 389 17.18 9.22 9.99
CA PHE A 389 18.09 8.63 9.00
C PHE A 389 17.39 7.49 8.24
N GLU A 390 17.19 7.67 6.94
CA GLU A 390 16.59 6.69 6.04
C GLU A 390 17.64 5.93 5.24
N THR A 391 17.75 4.61 5.48
CA THR A 391 18.74 3.73 4.84
C THR A 391 18.15 2.79 3.79
N ILE A 392 16.82 2.68 3.68
CA ILE A 392 16.16 1.66 2.84
C ILE A 392 15.76 2.22 1.47
N PHE A 393 15.27 3.46 1.43
CA PHE A 393 14.80 4.07 0.18
C PHE A 393 15.32 5.50 0.00
N GLU A 394 16.01 5.73 -1.11
CA GLU A 394 16.39 7.09 -1.54
C GLU A 394 15.15 7.93 -1.86
N GLY A 395 15.20 9.23 -1.56
CA GLY A 395 14.10 10.17 -1.85
C GLY A 395 12.85 9.95 -0.99
N ARG A 396 12.90 9.08 0.02
CA ARG A 396 11.76 8.80 0.89
C ARG A 396 11.48 9.91 1.90
N LEU A 397 12.40 10.88 2.06
CA LEU A 397 12.19 12.05 2.90
C LEU A 397 11.40 13.18 2.22
N ASN A 398 10.99 13.05 0.95
CA ASN A 398 10.33 14.15 0.22
C ASN A 398 9.01 14.65 0.87
N TYR A 399 8.35 13.83 1.68
CA TYR A 399 7.14 14.27 2.41
C TYR A 399 7.44 15.35 3.47
N THR A 400 8.70 15.52 3.90
CA THR A 400 9.07 16.52 4.91
C THR A 400 8.81 17.94 4.42
N GLU A 401 8.88 18.20 3.11
CA GLU A 401 8.53 19.49 2.53
C GLU A 401 7.09 19.89 2.86
N SER A 402 6.16 18.93 2.79
CA SER A 402 4.76 19.16 3.17
C SER A 402 4.59 19.39 4.67
N LEU A 403 5.39 18.73 5.51
CA LEU A 403 5.39 18.99 6.96
C LEU A 403 5.97 20.37 7.29
N SER A 404 7.06 20.78 6.64
CA SER A 404 7.61 22.14 6.75
C SER A 404 6.61 23.19 6.28
N ALA A 405 5.86 22.89 5.22
CA ALA A 405 4.76 23.71 4.72
C ALA A 405 3.59 23.80 5.73
N MET A 406 3.40 22.81 6.61
CA MET A 406 2.48 22.90 7.76
C MET A 406 3.09 23.63 8.96
N GLY A 407 4.34 24.07 8.88
CA GLY A 407 5.05 24.84 9.89
C GLY A 407 6.08 24.05 10.69
N ALA A 408 6.36 22.78 10.37
CA ALA A 408 7.40 22.01 11.04
C ALA A 408 8.80 22.62 10.81
N ASN A 409 9.67 22.55 11.83
CA ASN A 409 11.08 22.93 11.68
C ASN A 409 11.90 21.67 11.34
N ILE A 410 12.09 21.43 10.05
CA ILE A 410 12.85 20.29 9.53
C ILE A 410 13.95 20.82 8.61
N VAL A 411 15.18 20.45 8.91
CA VAL A 411 16.36 20.79 8.10
C VAL A 411 16.89 19.51 7.46
N MET A 412 16.86 19.46 6.13
CA MET A 412 17.51 18.36 5.40
C MET A 412 19.02 18.50 5.55
N MET A 413 19.67 17.48 6.10
CA MET A 413 21.13 17.43 6.23
C MET A 413 21.77 16.88 4.96
N ASP A 414 21.12 15.87 4.37
CA ASP A 414 21.44 15.27 3.07
C ASP A 414 20.20 14.49 2.56
N PRO A 415 20.23 13.85 1.37
CA PRO A 415 19.08 13.12 0.83
C PRO A 415 18.52 11.98 1.70
N HIS A 416 19.28 11.52 2.70
CA HIS A 416 18.95 10.41 3.59
C HIS A 416 18.75 10.83 5.04
N ARG A 417 19.15 12.05 5.43
CA ARG A 417 19.10 12.52 6.82
C ARG A 417 18.38 13.85 6.96
N ALA A 418 17.48 13.92 7.94
CA ALA A 418 16.79 15.15 8.33
C ALA A 418 16.94 15.41 9.84
N LEU A 419 17.17 16.67 10.21
CA LEU A 419 17.12 17.15 11.57
C LEU A 419 15.72 17.74 11.82
N VAL A 420 15.01 17.22 12.82
CA VAL A 420 13.68 17.68 13.24
C VAL A 420 13.82 18.41 14.55
N ARG A 421 13.41 19.68 14.59
CA ARG A 421 13.43 20.51 15.80
C ARG A 421 12.02 20.70 16.32
N GLY A 422 11.71 20.05 17.43
CA GLY A 422 10.47 20.24 18.17
C GLY A 422 10.71 21.01 19.48
N LYS A 423 9.67 21.46 20.18
CA LYS A 423 8.27 21.29 19.81
C LYS A 423 7.80 22.38 18.85
N THR A 424 7.15 21.98 17.75
CA THR A 424 6.66 22.90 16.73
C THR A 424 5.16 22.73 16.49
N ALA A 425 4.41 23.84 16.45
CA ALA A 425 2.98 23.84 16.20
C ALA A 425 2.67 23.71 14.70
N LEU A 426 2.07 22.59 14.31
CA LEU A 426 1.58 22.40 12.94
C LEU A 426 0.28 23.17 12.70
N ARG A 427 0.06 23.61 11.46
CA ARG A 427 -1.12 24.36 11.03
C ARG A 427 -1.86 23.61 9.93
N GLY A 428 -3.18 23.72 9.97
CA GLY A 428 -4.07 23.11 8.98
C GLY A 428 -3.77 23.64 7.58
N ARG A 429 -3.75 22.74 6.59
CA ARG A 429 -3.40 23.06 5.20
C ARG A 429 -4.09 22.13 4.21
N LYS A 430 -4.24 22.58 2.96
CA LYS A 430 -4.52 21.71 1.81
C LYS A 430 -3.25 20.92 1.46
N LEU A 431 -3.33 19.60 1.49
CA LEU A 431 -2.24 18.67 1.23
C LEU A 431 -2.64 17.73 0.11
N THR A 432 -1.66 17.34 -0.71
CA THR A 432 -1.81 16.26 -1.67
C THR A 432 -0.86 15.16 -1.25
N SER A 433 -1.38 13.98 -0.91
CA SER A 433 -0.52 12.87 -0.52
C SER A 433 0.37 12.46 -1.70
N PRO A 434 1.70 12.47 -1.57
CA PRO A 434 2.61 12.14 -2.68
C PRO A 434 2.61 10.64 -3.00
N ASP A 435 2.31 9.81 -2.00
CA ASP A 435 2.29 8.36 -2.12
C ASP A 435 1.48 7.71 -0.98
N LEU A 436 1.29 6.39 -1.06
CA LEU A 436 0.56 5.60 -0.05
C LEU A 436 1.24 5.60 1.34
N ARG A 437 2.57 5.62 1.38
CA ARG A 437 3.38 5.44 2.60
C ARG A 437 3.45 6.73 3.43
N ALA A 438 3.41 7.90 2.78
CA ALA A 438 3.24 9.18 3.46
C ALA A 438 1.78 9.45 3.90
N GLY A 439 0.80 8.71 3.34
CA GLY A 439 -0.63 8.96 3.55
C GLY A 439 -1.05 9.02 5.01
N LEU A 440 -0.70 8.02 5.83
CA LEU A 440 -1.01 8.06 7.26
C LEU A 440 -0.25 9.14 8.01
N ALA A 441 0.98 9.48 7.60
CA ALA A 441 1.70 10.60 8.21
C ALA A 441 0.95 11.91 8.01
N PHE A 442 0.34 12.13 6.85
CA PHE A 442 -0.47 13.33 6.59
C PHE A 442 -1.79 13.33 7.34
N VAL A 443 -2.43 12.17 7.49
CA VAL A 443 -3.61 12.04 8.35
C VAL A 443 -3.24 12.37 9.80
N ILE A 444 -2.13 11.83 10.32
CA ILE A 444 -1.65 12.11 11.68
C ILE A 444 -1.27 13.59 11.82
N SER A 445 -0.54 14.19 10.87
CA SER A 445 -0.16 15.61 10.94
C SER A 445 -1.39 16.52 10.91
N ALA A 446 -2.41 16.19 10.11
CA ALA A 446 -3.69 16.89 10.08
C ALA A 446 -4.46 16.78 11.41
N ILE A 447 -4.46 15.60 12.06
CA ILE A 447 -5.06 15.42 13.39
C ILE A 447 -4.34 16.25 14.45
N VAL A 448 -3.02 16.37 14.36
CA VAL A 448 -2.20 17.10 15.34
C VAL A 448 -2.25 18.62 15.13
N ALA A 449 -2.47 19.07 13.90
CA ALA A 449 -2.41 20.47 13.51
C ALA A 449 -3.46 21.37 14.21
N LYS A 450 -3.20 22.68 14.20
CA LYS A 450 -4.16 23.72 14.54
C LYS A 450 -4.96 24.13 13.30
N GLY A 451 -6.28 23.99 13.38
CA GLY A 451 -7.19 24.36 12.29
C GLY A 451 -7.65 23.14 11.50
N GLU A 452 -8.20 23.37 10.33
CA GLU A 452 -8.68 22.32 9.42
C GLU A 452 -7.62 22.01 8.36
N SER A 453 -7.45 20.73 8.06
CA SER A 453 -6.64 20.26 6.94
C SER A 453 -7.50 19.52 5.94
N VAL A 454 -7.13 19.63 4.67
CA VAL A 454 -7.79 18.95 3.55
C VAL A 454 -6.76 18.10 2.84
N ILE A 455 -6.97 16.78 2.76
CA ILE A 455 -6.07 15.85 2.10
C ILE A 455 -6.75 15.37 0.81
N HIS A 456 -6.17 15.69 -0.34
CA HIS A 456 -6.65 15.26 -1.65
C HIS A 456 -6.01 13.92 -2.09
N ASN A 457 -6.59 13.30 -3.13
CA ASN A 457 -6.13 12.07 -3.78
C ASN A 457 -6.08 10.85 -2.85
N VAL A 458 -7.06 10.75 -1.96
CA VAL A 458 -7.15 9.70 -0.92
C VAL A 458 -7.31 8.31 -1.57
N ASP A 459 -8.07 8.23 -2.66
CA ASP A 459 -8.34 7.02 -3.44
C ASP A 459 -7.08 6.41 -4.08
N THR A 460 -6.19 7.27 -4.56
CA THR A 460 -4.94 6.86 -5.23
C THR A 460 -3.76 6.72 -4.26
N THR A 461 -3.95 7.06 -2.99
CA THR A 461 -2.92 6.99 -1.95
C THR A 461 -3.40 6.16 -0.76
N ILE A 462 -4.08 6.76 0.22
CA ILE A 462 -4.48 6.15 1.49
C ILE A 462 -5.33 4.89 1.30
N ASP A 463 -6.34 4.92 0.43
CA ASP A 463 -7.29 3.80 0.22
C ASP A 463 -6.63 2.60 -0.50
N ARG A 464 -5.38 2.75 -0.98
CA ARG A 464 -4.57 1.62 -1.48
C ARG A 464 -3.95 0.78 -0.36
N GLY A 465 -3.96 1.26 0.88
CA GLY A 465 -3.28 0.57 1.99
C GLY A 465 -4.03 0.55 3.31
N TYR A 466 -5.06 1.37 3.49
CA TYR A 466 -5.83 1.42 4.73
C TYR A 466 -7.32 1.34 4.45
N GLU A 467 -7.98 0.35 5.04
CA GLU A 467 -9.42 0.09 4.89
C GLU A 467 -10.23 0.98 5.85
N ASP A 468 -11.26 1.67 5.36
CA ASP A 468 -12.22 2.44 6.17
C ASP A 468 -11.56 3.31 7.28
N VAL A 469 -10.45 3.98 6.96
CA VAL A 469 -9.60 4.65 7.96
C VAL A 469 -10.36 5.74 8.71
N GLU A 470 -11.23 6.48 8.02
CA GLU A 470 -12.04 7.55 8.59
C GLU A 470 -13.05 7.04 9.62
N THR A 471 -13.64 5.85 9.40
CA THR A 471 -14.60 5.25 10.32
C THR A 471 -13.92 4.86 11.62
N ARG A 472 -12.71 4.29 11.51
CA ARG A 472 -11.91 3.87 12.67
C ARG A 472 -11.32 5.05 13.43
N LEU A 473 -10.92 6.12 12.74
CA LEU A 473 -10.47 7.35 13.37
C LEU A 473 -11.61 8.10 14.08
N ARG A 474 -12.82 8.14 13.50
CA ARG A 474 -14.01 8.68 14.18
C ARG A 474 -14.32 7.95 15.48
N ALA A 475 -14.18 6.62 15.49
CA ALA A 475 -14.41 5.79 16.67
C ALA A 475 -13.50 6.13 17.87
N ILE A 476 -12.37 6.82 17.64
CA ILE A 476 -11.44 7.24 18.70
C ILE A 476 -11.46 8.74 18.98
N GLY A 477 -12.45 9.46 18.42
CA GLY A 477 -12.70 10.88 18.68
C GLY A 477 -12.07 11.85 17.68
N VAL A 478 -11.59 11.38 16.52
CA VAL A 478 -11.14 12.27 15.44
C VAL A 478 -12.35 12.84 14.70
N VAL A 479 -12.35 14.16 14.48
CA VAL A 479 -13.31 14.83 13.60
C VAL A 479 -12.76 14.78 12.17
N ILE A 480 -13.22 13.79 11.41
CA ILE A 480 -12.81 13.51 10.03
C ILE A 480 -14.03 13.18 9.17
N GLU A 481 -14.07 13.80 7.99
CA GLU A 481 -15.14 13.61 7.01
C GLU A 481 -14.54 13.33 5.63
N ARG A 482 -15.21 12.46 4.86
CA ARG A 482 -14.88 12.21 3.47
C ARG A 482 -15.80 13.04 2.59
N ALA A 483 -15.23 13.88 1.74
CA ALA A 483 -15.98 14.82 0.90
C ALA A 483 -15.75 14.55 -0.60
N LYS A 484 -16.81 14.75 -1.40
CA LYS A 484 -16.72 14.88 -2.87
C LYS A 484 -16.31 16.33 -3.15
N VAL A 485 -15.02 16.57 -3.43
CA VAL A 485 -14.36 17.85 -3.80
C VAL A 485 -15.12 19.13 -3.39
N VAL A 486 -14.63 19.86 -2.39
CA VAL A 486 -15.16 21.19 -2.05
C VAL A 486 -14.93 22.14 -3.24
N PRO A 487 -15.97 22.71 -3.89
CA PRO A 487 -15.77 23.74 -4.91
C PRO A 487 -15.13 24.97 -4.25
N GLU A 488 -14.09 25.53 -4.87
CA GLU A 488 -13.57 26.82 -4.44
C GLU A 488 -14.63 27.89 -4.71
N ALA A 489 -15.14 28.53 -3.65
CA ALA A 489 -15.69 29.85 -3.80
C ALA A 489 -14.52 30.77 -4.17
N ILE A 490 -14.43 31.14 -5.44
CA ILE A 490 -13.58 32.23 -5.89
C ILE A 490 -14.06 33.46 -5.12
N SER A 491 -13.22 34.03 -4.26
CA SER A 491 -13.50 35.30 -3.62
C SER A 491 -13.52 36.37 -4.70
N GLU A 492 -14.71 36.87 -5.04
CA GLU A 492 -14.87 38.13 -5.75
C GLU A 492 -14.40 39.27 -4.84
N SER A 493 -13.10 39.55 -4.88
CA SER A 493 -12.54 40.79 -4.36
C SER A 493 -11.28 41.16 -5.14
N ALA A 494 -11.47 41.54 -6.41
CA ALA A 494 -10.62 42.47 -7.16
C ALA A 494 -11.27 42.73 -8.52
N VAL A 495 -12.14 43.74 -8.58
CA VAL A 495 -12.32 44.58 -9.77
C VAL A 495 -11.93 45.99 -9.38
#